data_AF-A0A1I6PJR7-F1
#
_entry.id   AF-A0A1I6PJR7-F1
#
_cell.length_a   1.000
_cell.length_b   1.000
_cell.length_c   1.000
_cell.angle_alpha   90.00
_cell.angle_beta   90.00
_cell.angle_gamma   90.00
#
_symmetry.space_group_name_H-M   'P 1'
#
loop_
_entity.id
_entity.type
_entity.pdbx_description
1 polymer ?
#
loop_
_entity_poly.entity_id
_entity_poly.type
_entity_poly.pdbx_seq_one_letter_code
_entity_poly.pdbx_strand_id
1 'polypeptide(L)' 'MASFRKVSNGWQYRIKFKDPYTQEFKEKTKRGFKTKKEAQIAAAEEEKNIEWFRS' A
#
# COMPACT_ATOMS: atom_id res chain seq x y z
N MET A 1 -1.30 7.34 -3.86
CA MET A 1 0.14 7.61 -3.66
C MET A 1 0.64 6.76 -2.49
N ALA A 2 1.57 5.84 -2.76
CA ALA A 2 2.16 4.98 -1.75
C ALA A 2 3.25 5.72 -0.95
N SER A 3 3.23 5.60 0.38
CA SER A 3 4.25 6.13 1.28
C SER A 3 5.03 4.96 1.91
N PHE A 4 6.36 5.04 1.89
CA PHE A 4 7.24 4.01 2.43
C PHE A 4 8.00 4.56 3.62
N ARG A 5 7.96 3.84 4.76
CA ARG A 5 8.69 4.23 5.98
C ARG A 5 9.48 3.05 6.50
N LYS A 6 10.73 3.31 6.89
CA LYS A 6 11.56 2.34 7.62
C LYS A 6 11.09 2.29 9.09
N VAL A 7 10.83 1.10 9.59
CA VAL A 7 10.42 0.82 10.96
C VAL A 7 11.48 -0.07 11.64
N SER A 8 11.45 -0.15 12.96
CA SER A 8 12.40 -0.98 13.74
C SER A 8 12.39 -2.45 13.31
N ASN A 9 11.25 -2.95 12.81
CA ASN A 9 11.08 -4.33 12.33
C ASN A 9 11.12 -4.45 10.78
N GLY A 10 11.85 -3.57 10.09
CA GLY A 10 12.04 -3.61 8.63
C GLY A 10 11.38 -2.45 7.89
N TRP A 11 10.62 -2.74 6.84
CA TRP A 11 9.96 -1.75 5.99
C TRP A 11 8.43 -1.84 6.13
N GLN A 12 7.80 -0.67 6.03
CA GLN A 12 6.35 -0.51 5.99
C GLN A 12 5.97 0.31 4.76
N TYR A 13 4.90 -0.09 4.09
CA TYR A 13 4.22 0.76 3.11
C TYR A 13 2.81 1.11 3.58
N ARG A 14 2.34 2.29 3.16
CA ARG A 14 0.98 2.76 3.34
C ARG A 14 0.46 3.31 2.03
N ILE A 15 -0.66 2.79 1.57
CA ILE A 15 -1.35 3.22 0.36
C ILE A 15 -2.68 3.82 0.80
N LYS A 16 -2.87 5.11 0.51
CA LYS A 16 -4.16 5.78 0.65
C LYS A 16 -4.84 5.79 -0.71
N PHE A 17 -6.06 5.30 -0.75
CA PHE A 17 -6.87 5.30 -1.95
C PHE A 17 -8.29 5.71 -1.62
N LYS A 18 -8.91 6.41 -2.57
CA LYS A 18 -10.34 6.74 -2.52
C LYS A 18 -11.07 5.63 -3.25
N ASP A 19 -11.97 4.98 -2.53
CA ASP A 19 -12.89 3.98 -3.07
C ASP A 19 -14.00 4.73 -3.84
N PRO A 20 -14.25 4.44 -5.13
CA PRO A 20 -15.24 5.18 -5.91
C PRO A 20 -16.67 4.76 -5.58
N TYR A 21 -16.86 3.58 -4.99
CA TYR A 21 -18.18 3.03 -4.70
C TYR A 21 -18.73 3.58 -3.38
N THR A 22 -17.90 3.62 -2.35
CA THR A 22 -18.24 4.13 -1.01
C THR A 22 -17.88 5.61 -0.84
N GLN A 23 -17.09 6.17 -1.76
CA GLN A 23 -16.46 7.51 -1.67
C GLN A 23 -15.55 7.70 -0.44
N GLU A 24 -15.29 6.63 0.31
CA GLU A 24 -14.49 6.65 1.52
C GLU A 24 -12.99 6.58 1.20
N PHE A 25 -12.20 7.21 2.06
CA PHE A 25 -10.75 7.10 2.01
C PHE A 25 -10.33 5.88 2.80
N LYS A 26 -9.92 4.84 2.08
CA LYS A 26 -9.35 3.64 2.68
C LYS A 26 -7.83 3.77 2.71
N GLU A 27 -7.26 3.26 3.79
CA GLU A 27 -5.82 3.11 3.92
C GLU A 27 -5.45 1.65 4.09
N LYS A 28 -4.54 1.19 3.24
CA LYS A 28 -3.89 -0.12 3.37
C LYS A 28 -2.49 0.10 3.88
N THR A 29 -2.20 -0.47 5.04
CA THR A 29 -0.86 -0.47 5.64
C THR A 29 -0.37 -1.90 5.76
N LYS A 30 0.86 -2.17 5.30
CA LYS A 30 1.51 -3.46 5.52
C LYS A 30 2.93 -3.23 5.99
N ARG A 31 3.32 -3.99 7.03
CA ARG A 31 4.61 -3.88 7.72
C ARG A 31 5.25 -5.27 7.85
N GLY A 32 6.57 -5.29 8.03
CA GLY A 32 7.33 -6.53 8.24
C GLY A 32 8.14 -6.99 7.03
N PHE A 33 8.37 -6.12 6.06
CA PHE A 33 9.23 -6.43 4.92
C PHE A 33 10.70 -6.35 5.33
N LYS A 34 11.48 -7.38 5.03
CA LYS A 34 12.92 -7.40 5.34
C LYS A 34 13.68 -6.42 4.46
N THR A 35 13.27 -6.28 3.20
CA THR A 35 13.91 -5.38 2.23
C THR A 35 12.98 -4.30 1.68
N LYS A 36 13.57 -3.18 1.23
CA LYS A 36 12.83 -2.11 0.53
C LYS A 36 12.17 -2.61 -0.75
N LYS A 37 12.86 -3.52 -1.46
CA LYS A 37 12.40 -4.07 -2.75
C LYS A 37 11.15 -4.93 -2.58
N GLU A 38 11.10 -5.79 -1.56
CA GLU A 38 9.87 -6.53 -1.23
C GLU A 38 8.71 -5.59 -0.87
N ALA A 39 8.98 -4.54 -0.07
CA ALA A 39 7.96 -3.55 0.27
C ALA A 39 7.42 -2.81 -0.98
N GLN A 40 8.29 -2.52 -1.96
CA GLN A 40 7.89 -1.89 -3.22
C GLN A 40 7.06 -2.83 -4.11
N ILE A 41 7.45 -4.10 -4.24
CA ILE A 41 6.72 -5.10 -5.04
C ILE A 41 5.32 -5.31 -4.45
N ALA A 42 5.25 -5.55 -3.13
CA ALA A 42 3.97 -5.75 -2.46
C ALA A 42 3.09 -4.51 -2.52
N ALA A 43 3.66 -3.30 -2.44
CA ALA A 43 2.91 -2.06 -2.64
C ALA A 43 2.39 -1.91 -4.08
N ALA A 44 3.17 -2.28 -5.10
CA ALA A 44 2.76 -2.22 -6.49
C ALA A 44 1.64 -3.23 -6.81
N GLU A 45 1.72 -4.45 -6.25
CA GLU A 45 0.64 -5.43 -6.35
C GLU A 45 -0.64 -4.94 -5.66
N GLU A 46 -0.53 -4.38 -4.46
CA GLU A 46 -1.69 -3.86 -3.73
C GLU A 46 -2.29 -2.64 -4.46
N GLU A 47 -1.47 -1.77 -5.02
CA GLU A 47 -1.92 -0.64 -5.85
C GLU A 47 -2.69 -1.11 -7.09
N LYS A 48 -2.20 -2.15 -7.79
CA LYS A 48 -2.92 -2.76 -8.92
C LYS A 48 -4.26 -3.37 -8.49
N ASN A 49 -4.31 -4.06 -7.35
CA ASN A 49 -5.56 -4.60 -6.82
C ASN A 49 -6.55 -3.48 -6.52
N ILE A 50 -6.08 -2.41 -5.86
CA ILE A 50 -6.90 -1.23 -5.56
C ILE A 50 -7.38 -0.53 -6.84
N GLU A 51 -6.52 -0.41 -7.85
CA GLU A 51 -6.87 0.20 -9.14
C GLU A 51 -7.90 -0.63 -9.90
N TRP A 52 -7.81 -1.97 -9.82
CA TRP A 52 -8.84 -2.85 -10.37
C TRP A 52 -10.21 -2.62 -9.73
N PHE A 53 -10.26 -2.40 -8.41
CA PHE A 53 -11.51 -2.01 -7.72
C PHE A 53 -11.99 -0.59 -8.05
N ARG A 54 -11.16 0.23 -8.71
CA ARG A 54 -11.49 1.60 -9.08
C ARG A 54 -12.06 1.74 -10.49
N SER A 55 -11.88 0.74 -11.35
CA SER A 55 -12.38 0.70 -12.72
C SER A 55 -13.79 0.13 -12.79
#